data_AF-W6LCG3-F1
#
_entry.id   AF-W6LCG3-F1
#
_cell.length_a   1.000
_cell.length_b   1.000
_cell.length_c   1.000
_cell.angle_alpha   90.00
_cell.angle_beta   90.00
_cell.angle_gamma   90.00
#
_symmetry.space_group_name_H-M   'P 1'
#
loop_
_entity.id
_entity.type
_entity.pdbx_description
1 polymer ?
#
loop_
_entity_poly.entity_id
_entity_poly.type
_entity_poly.pdbx_seq_one_letter_code
_entity_poly.pdbx_strand_id
1 'polypeptide(L)'
;MHPSGVMGMGMGGGALSAVVITTRRWVSVRTANIFSQVGINHARRVSWAPHTTDKKQGAFAKLARSNFNDPTPQNFSPEPYFEQEMEAYRAHHRPDIPIYKFSVSATPMSLRE
;
A
#
# COMPACT_ATOMS: atom_id res chain seq x y z
N MET A 1 23.01 23.64 -45.26
CA MET A 1 24.44 24.01 -45.23
C MET A 1 25.23 22.76 -44.87
N HIS A 2 25.94 22.19 -45.85
CA HIS A 2 26.84 21.05 -45.64
C HIS A 2 28.11 21.49 -44.90
N PRO A 3 28.71 20.60 -44.10
CA PRO A 3 30.16 20.57 -43.96
C PRO A 3 30.72 19.25 -44.49
N SER A 4 31.65 19.40 -45.43
CA SER A 4 32.52 18.38 -45.99
C SER A 4 33.86 18.34 -45.25
N GLY A 5 34.49 17.15 -45.17
CA GLY A 5 35.86 16.91 -44.70
C GLY A 5 35.91 16.03 -43.44
N VAL A 6 36.83 15.08 -43.24
CA VAL A 6 38.09 14.67 -43.89
C VAL A 6 38.31 13.20 -43.46
N MET A 7 38.79 12.34 -44.36
CA MET A 7 39.29 11.00 -44.01
C MET A 7 40.59 11.12 -43.22
N GLY A 8 40.61 10.63 -41.99
CA GLY A 8 41.82 10.41 -41.20
C GLY A 8 41.91 8.94 -40.81
N MET A 9 42.76 8.19 -41.51
CA MET A 9 43.09 6.80 -41.20
C MET A 9 44.13 6.82 -40.08
N GLY A 10 43.74 6.40 -38.87
CA GLY A 10 44.64 6.23 -37.74
C GLY A 10 44.41 4.89 -37.08
N MET A 11 45.28 3.91 -37.37
CA MET A 11 45.40 2.67 -36.62
C MET A 11 46.09 2.97 -35.29
N GLY A 12 45.49 2.57 -34.17
CA GLY A 12 46.17 2.61 -32.87
C GLY A 12 45.27 2.34 -31.68
N GLY A 13 45.45 1.17 -31.06
CA GLY A 13 45.38 1.01 -29.60
C GLY A 13 44.01 0.98 -28.93
N GLY A 14 43.60 -0.24 -28.57
CA GLY A 14 43.09 -0.57 -27.22
C GLY A 14 42.11 0.38 -26.54
N ALA A 15 40.83 0.04 -26.63
CA ALA A 15 39.93 -0.09 -25.49
C ALA A 15 38.63 -0.67 -26.04
N LEU A 16 38.19 -1.81 -25.50
CA LEU A 16 36.80 -2.23 -25.65
C LEU A 16 35.97 -1.18 -24.92
N SER A 17 35.56 -0.14 -25.66
CA SER A 17 34.56 0.80 -25.20
C SER A 17 33.30 -0.04 -25.04
N ALA A 18 33.04 -0.47 -23.80
CA ALA A 18 31.76 -1.00 -23.43
C ALA A 18 30.76 0.13 -23.70
N VAL A 19 30.15 0.09 -24.89
CA VAL A 19 29.01 0.92 -25.21
C VAL A 19 28.00 0.60 -24.14
N VAL A 20 27.89 1.47 -23.14
CA VAL A 20 26.74 1.53 -22.27
C VAL A 20 25.60 1.90 -23.22
N ILE A 21 24.96 0.88 -23.79
CA ILE A 21 23.69 1.03 -24.47
C ILE A 21 22.76 1.50 -23.37
N THR A 22 22.65 2.83 -23.22
CA THR A 22 21.58 3.44 -22.47
C THR A 22 20.31 3.10 -23.24
N THR A 23 19.73 1.95 -22.91
CA THR A 23 18.38 1.61 -23.32
C THR A 23 17.50 2.68 -22.71
N ARG A 24 17.21 3.74 -23.47
CA ARG A 24 16.16 4.69 -23.13
C ARG A 24 14.88 3.88 -23.10
N ARG A 25 14.47 3.44 -21.92
CA ARG A 25 13.17 2.82 -21.74
C ARG A 25 12.13 3.86 -22.10
N TRP A 26 11.43 3.67 -23.20
CA TRP A 26 10.30 4.50 -23.60
C TRP A 26 9.15 4.20 -22.63
N VAL A 27 9.09 4.95 -21.54
CA VAL A 27 7.98 4.90 -20.58
C VAL A 27 6.92 5.89 -21.04
N SER A 28 5.71 5.40 -21.30
CA SER A 28 4.55 6.25 -21.64
C SER A 28 3.83 6.74 -20.38
N VAL A 29 3.06 7.82 -20.53
CA VAL A 29 2.16 8.32 -19.48
C VAL A 29 1.11 7.25 -19.19
N ARG A 30 0.96 6.88 -17.92
CA ARG A 30 -0.05 5.93 -17.44
C ARG A 30 -1.06 6.67 -16.57
N THR A 31 -2.35 6.39 -16.78
CA THR A 31 -3.44 6.95 -15.97
C THR A 31 -3.31 6.61 -14.49
N ALA A 32 -2.73 5.45 -14.16
CA ALA A 32 -2.42 5.05 -12.79
C ALA A 32 -1.46 6.01 -12.05
N ASN A 33 -0.66 6.80 -12.79
CA ASN A 33 0.24 7.78 -12.20
C ASN A 33 -0.42 9.16 -12.03
N ILE A 34 -1.64 9.36 -12.56
CA ILE A 34 -2.38 10.62 -12.49
C ILE A 34 -3.17 10.71 -11.17
N PHE A 35 -3.75 9.60 -10.74
CA PHE A 35 -4.63 9.56 -9.57
C PHE A 35 -3.98 8.76 -8.43
N SER A 36 -3.80 9.41 -7.28
CA SER A 36 -3.24 8.74 -6.10
C SER A 36 -4.26 7.85 -5.41
N GLN A 37 -3.78 6.71 -4.88
CA GLN A 37 -4.57 5.80 -4.06
C GLN A 37 -4.43 6.13 -2.56
N VAL A 38 -5.37 5.66 -1.75
CA VAL A 38 -5.35 5.85 -0.30
C VAL A 38 -4.35 4.91 0.35
N GLY A 39 -3.42 5.45 1.14
CA GLY A 39 -2.50 4.69 1.97
C GLY A 39 -3.17 4.12 3.23
N ILE A 40 -4.07 3.15 3.09
CA ILE A 40 -4.73 2.48 4.22
C ILE A 40 -4.09 1.12 4.51
N ASN A 41 -3.85 0.84 5.79
CA ASN A 41 -3.35 -0.47 6.24
C ASN A 41 -4.40 -1.56 6.00
N HIS A 42 -3.96 -2.77 5.63
CA HIS A 42 -4.76 -3.97 5.48
C HIS A 42 -5.74 -4.21 6.64
N ALA A 43 -5.29 -4.13 7.90
CA ALA A 43 -6.16 -4.37 9.06
C ALA A 43 -7.31 -3.36 9.20
N ARG A 44 -7.16 -2.13 8.65
CA ARG A 44 -8.19 -1.09 8.67
C ARG A 44 -9.06 -1.08 7.41
N ARG A 45 -8.69 -1.89 6.42
CA ARG A 45 -9.29 -1.96 5.11
C ARG A 45 -10.49 -2.91 5.15
N VAL A 46 -11.63 -2.48 4.61
CA VAL A 46 -12.88 -3.27 4.68
C VAL A 46 -12.83 -4.47 3.74
N SER A 47 -12.31 -4.29 2.52
CA SER A 47 -12.16 -5.38 1.55
C SER A 47 -11.13 -5.07 0.47
N TRP A 48 -10.68 -6.08 -0.27
CA TRP A 48 -9.80 -5.94 -1.42
C TRP A 48 -10.51 -5.64 -2.75
N ALA A 49 -11.84 -5.56 -2.74
CA ALA A 49 -12.63 -5.27 -3.93
C ALA A 49 -12.29 -3.88 -4.52
N PRO A 50 -12.20 -3.74 -5.85
CA PRO A 50 -11.84 -2.47 -6.51
C PRO A 50 -12.88 -1.37 -6.26
N HIS A 51 -14.12 -1.72 -5.92
CA HIS A 51 -15.18 -0.75 -5.58
C HIS A 51 -15.04 -0.14 -4.18
N THR A 52 -14.11 -0.66 -3.37
CA THR A 52 -13.90 -0.27 -1.97
C THR A 52 -12.48 0.23 -1.68
N THR A 53 -11.65 0.35 -2.73
CA THR A 53 -10.27 0.87 -2.62
C THR A 53 -10.22 2.37 -2.34
N ASP A 54 -11.26 3.10 -2.74
CA ASP A 54 -11.33 4.55 -2.63
C ASP A 54 -11.65 5.01 -1.19
N LYS A 55 -11.50 6.31 -0.93
CA LYS A 55 -11.72 6.91 0.40
C LYS A 55 -13.15 6.64 0.90
N LYS A 56 -13.29 6.21 2.16
CA LYS A 56 -14.61 5.99 2.80
C LYS A 56 -15.50 7.25 2.75
N GLN A 57 -14.93 8.44 2.94
CA GLN A 57 -15.68 9.70 2.85
C GLN A 57 -16.23 10.01 1.45
N GLY A 58 -15.71 9.37 0.39
CA GLY A 58 -16.17 9.57 -0.98
C GLY A 58 -17.63 9.17 -1.18
N ALA A 59 -18.11 8.16 -0.45
CA ALA A 59 -19.52 7.78 -0.47
C ALA A 59 -20.41 8.90 0.08
N PHE A 60 -20.03 9.51 1.20
CA PHE A 60 -20.76 10.64 1.80
C PHE A 60 -20.68 11.91 0.94
N ALA A 61 -19.50 12.24 0.41
CA ALA A 61 -19.31 13.36 -0.50
C ALA A 61 -20.20 13.24 -1.76
N LYS A 62 -20.27 12.04 -2.34
CA LYS A 62 -21.15 11.74 -3.46
C LYS A 62 -22.63 11.94 -3.11
N LEU A 63 -23.03 11.48 -1.92
CA LEU A 63 -24.42 11.61 -1.43
C LEU A 63 -24.80 13.08 -1.19
N ALA A 64 -23.88 13.86 -0.62
CA ALA A 64 -24.04 15.30 -0.38
C ALA A 64 -23.88 16.16 -1.65
N ARG A 65 -23.36 15.58 -2.75
CA ARG A 65 -23.00 16.30 -3.98
C ARG A 65 -22.04 17.47 -3.73
N SER A 66 -21.15 17.33 -2.76
CA SER A 66 -20.18 18.34 -2.34
C SER A 66 -18.79 17.75 -2.18
N ASN A 67 -17.76 18.57 -2.36
CA ASN A 67 -16.38 18.15 -2.13
C ASN A 67 -15.98 18.43 -0.67
N PHE A 68 -15.39 17.44 0.00
CA PHE A 68 -14.78 17.60 1.33
C PHE A 68 -13.27 17.68 1.19
N ASN A 69 -12.68 18.76 1.71
CA ASN A 69 -11.25 19.04 1.60
C ASN A 69 -10.58 19.10 2.99
N ASP A 70 -11.02 18.28 3.94
CA ASP A 70 -10.45 18.27 5.29
C ASP A 70 -8.96 17.90 5.25
N PRO A 71 -8.06 18.80 5.67
CA PRO A 71 -6.66 18.73 5.27
C PRO A 71 -5.82 17.67 5.99
N THR A 72 -6.30 17.01 7.03
CA THR A 72 -5.55 15.91 7.66
C THR A 72 -6.48 14.97 8.43
N PRO A 73 -6.62 13.69 8.05
CA PRO A 73 -7.22 12.71 8.95
C PRO A 73 -6.37 12.59 10.22
N GLN A 74 -6.98 12.20 11.34
CA GLN A 74 -6.27 11.98 12.61
C GLN A 74 -5.03 11.10 12.42
N ASN A 75 -3.89 11.59 12.90
CA ASN A 75 -2.67 10.81 13.00
C ASN A 75 -2.81 9.75 14.10
N PHE A 76 -2.09 8.64 13.95
CA PHE A 76 -1.93 7.69 15.06
C PHE A 76 -1.22 8.38 16.23
N SER A 77 -1.57 7.95 17.44
CA SER A 77 -0.78 8.27 18.64
C SER A 77 0.68 7.83 18.44
N PRO A 78 1.67 8.52 19.03
CA PRO A 78 3.05 8.04 19.09
C PRO A 78 3.18 6.61 19.62
N GLU A 79 2.27 6.22 20.51
CA GLU A 79 2.16 4.88 21.08
C GLU A 79 0.76 4.30 20.77
N PRO A 80 0.55 3.71 19.58
CA PRO A 80 -0.76 3.22 19.16
C PRO A 80 -0.91 1.73 19.51
N TYR A 81 -1.21 1.43 20.78
CA TYR A 81 -1.53 0.08 21.22
C TYR A 81 -3.02 -0.21 21.04
N PHE A 82 -3.33 -1.39 20.48
CA PHE A 82 -4.70 -1.89 20.32
C PHE A 82 -4.78 -3.30 20.88
N GLU A 83 -5.86 -3.60 21.61
CA GLU A 83 -6.13 -4.96 22.07
C GLU A 83 -6.53 -5.87 20.92
N GLN A 84 -6.37 -7.18 21.09
CA GLN A 84 -6.76 -8.15 20.09
C GLN A 84 -8.30 -8.20 19.99
N GLU A 85 -8.83 -7.82 18.83
CA GLU A 85 -10.25 -7.97 18.54
C GLU A 85 -10.62 -9.44 18.30
N MET A 86 -11.84 -9.81 18.67
CA MET A 86 -12.44 -11.12 18.40
C MET A 86 -13.67 -10.96 17.51
N GLU A 87 -14.08 -12.07 16.92
CA GLU A 87 -15.35 -12.15 16.19
C GLU A 87 -16.52 -11.67 17.07
N ALA A 88 -17.38 -10.83 16.51
CA ALA A 88 -18.44 -10.12 17.23
C ALA A 88 -19.32 -11.04 18.11
N TYR A 89 -19.72 -12.21 17.59
CA TYR A 89 -20.51 -13.16 18.37
C TYR A 89 -19.74 -13.73 19.55
N ARG A 90 -18.48 -14.14 19.31
CA ARG A 90 -17.62 -14.79 20.31
C ARG A 90 -17.16 -13.83 21.39
N ALA A 91 -17.07 -12.54 21.10
CA ALA A 91 -16.74 -11.52 22.10
C ALA A 91 -17.76 -11.46 23.26
N HIS A 92 -19.03 -11.77 22.98
CA HIS A 92 -20.11 -11.69 23.98
C HIS A 92 -20.61 -13.05 24.47
N HIS A 93 -20.36 -14.13 23.71
CA HIS A 93 -20.87 -15.47 24.01
C HIS A 93 -19.76 -16.50 24.13
N ARG A 94 -18.59 -16.09 24.66
CA ARG A 94 -17.46 -16.99 24.85
C ARG A 94 -17.80 -18.00 25.97
N PRO A 95 -17.84 -19.31 25.69
CA PRO A 95 -17.95 -20.29 26.76
C PRO A 95 -16.64 -20.31 27.55
N ASP A 96 -16.75 -20.24 28.88
CA ASP A 96 -15.60 -20.37 29.78
C ASP A 96 -15.41 -21.85 30.13
N ILE A 97 -14.61 -22.55 29.33
CA ILE A 97 -14.31 -23.97 29.54
C ILE A 97 -12.95 -24.06 30.24
N PRO A 98 -12.90 -24.34 31.55
CA PRO A 98 -11.64 -24.54 32.26
C PRO A 98 -10.99 -25.87 31.89
N ILE A 99 -9.69 -25.84 31.58
CA ILE A 99 -8.83 -27.01 31.45
C ILE A 99 -7.54 -26.75 32.24
N TYR A 100 -7.35 -27.46 33.35
CA TYR A 100 -6.23 -27.25 34.28
C TYR A 100 -6.12 -25.77 34.71
N LYS A 101 -5.12 -25.04 34.19
CA LYS A 101 -4.85 -23.60 34.45
C LYS A 101 -5.16 -22.70 33.26
N PHE A 102 -6.05 -23.13 32.36
CA PHE A 102 -6.38 -22.39 31.15
C PHE A 102 -7.88 -22.29 30.95
N SER A 103 -8.34 -21.12 30.52
CA SER A 103 -9.66 -20.95 29.91
C SER A 103 -9.52 -21.20 28.42
N VAL A 104 -10.19 -22.25 27.95
CA VAL A 104 -10.18 -22.67 26.55
C VAL A 104 -11.51 -22.32 25.91
N SER A 105 -11.45 -21.82 24.69
CA SER A 105 -12.63 -21.66 23.83
C SER A 105 -12.26 -22.10 22.42
N ALA A 106 -13.24 -22.16 21.51
CA ALA A 106 -13.00 -22.64 20.15
C ALA A 106 -11.95 -21.82 19.36
N THR A 107 -11.68 -20.58 19.77
CA THR A 107 -10.69 -19.71 19.11
C THR A 107 -9.51 -19.31 20.00
N PRO A 108 -9.68 -18.60 21.12
CA PRO A 108 -8.56 -18.30 22.02
C PRO A 108 -8.42 -19.30 23.19
N MET A 109 -7.18 -19.45 23.62
CA MET A 109 -6.78 -19.99 24.91
C MET A 109 -6.18 -18.86 25.76
N SER A 110 -6.55 -18.78 27.03
CA SER A 110 -6.01 -17.79 27.97
C SER A 110 -5.64 -18.46 29.29
N LEU A 111 -4.58 -17.97 29.95
CA LEU A 111 -4.22 -18.43 31.29
C LEU A 111 -5.35 -18.10 32.27
N ARG A 112 -5.63 -19.04 33.17
CA ARG A 112 -6.63 -18.93 34.23
C ARG A 112 -6.00 -19.44 35.53
N GLU A 113 -6.16 -18.68 36.61
CA GLU A 113 -5.63 -19.03 37.94
C GLU A 113 -6.23 -20.33 38.49
#